data_AF-A0ABD3MYI9-F1
#
_entry.id   AF-A0ABD3MYI9-F1
#
_cell.length_a   1.000
_cell.length_b   1.000
_cell.length_c   1.000
_cell.angle_alpha   90.00
_cell.angle_beta   90.00
_cell.angle_gamma   90.00
#
_symmetry.space_group_name_H-M   'P 1'
#
loop_
_entity.id
_entity.type
_entity.pdbx_description
1 polymer ?
#
loop_
_entity_poly.entity_id
_entity_poly.type
_entity_poly.pdbx_seq_one_letter_code
_entity_poly.pdbx_strand_id
1 'polypeptide(L)'
;MGNLAFLPATSPKYYYEKSVKMKSIKARHHLGALEQKAKNFERTFMHYSIAAKAEHKESLDELKVGFKDGRMPKDEFDEALRAHRCTIPK
;
A
#
# COMPACT_ATOMS: atom_id res chain seq x y z
N MET A 1 17.14 23.86 -1.99
CA MET A 1 16.83 22.56 -1.35
C MET A 1 16.20 22.87 -0.01
N GLY A 2 14.87 22.81 0.07
CA GLY A 2 14.13 23.22 1.27
C GLY A 2 14.27 22.18 2.38
N ASN A 3 14.66 22.63 3.57
CA ASN A 3 14.71 21.84 4.80
C ASN A 3 13.46 20.98 4.93
N LEU A 4 13.64 19.66 5.01
CA LEU A 4 12.68 18.72 5.59
C LEU A 4 12.59 18.99 7.09
N ALA A 5 12.08 20.17 7.45
CA ALA A 5 11.66 20.45 8.82
C ALA A 5 10.53 19.47 9.11
N PHE A 6 10.77 18.59 10.08
CA PHE A 6 9.76 17.73 10.69
C PHE A 6 8.58 18.61 11.11
N LEU A 7 7.55 18.69 10.27
CA LEU A 7 6.37 19.50 10.54
C LEU A 7 5.64 18.88 11.73
N PRO A 8 5.31 19.66 12.77
CA PRO A 8 4.58 19.15 13.92
C PRO A 8 3.24 18.57 13.45
N ALA A 9 2.83 17.46 14.07
CA ALA A 9 1.61 16.72 13.73
C ALA A 9 0.32 17.55 13.86
N THR A 10 0.41 18.75 14.45
CA THR A 10 -0.68 19.71 14.62
C THR A 10 -0.78 20.73 13.48
N SER A 11 0.18 20.77 12.54
CA SER A 11 0.16 21.75 11.46
C SER A 11 -0.90 21.43 10.40
N PRO A 12 -1.64 22.43 9.88
CA PRO A 12 -2.59 22.21 8.79
C PRO A 12 -1.95 21.56 7.56
N LYS A 13 -0.70 21.91 7.24
CA LYS A 13 0.09 21.33 6.14
C LYS A 13 0.30 19.82 6.31
N TYR A 14 0.61 19.35 7.53
CA TYR A 14 0.76 17.92 7.83
C TYR A 14 -0.54 17.14 7.55
N TYR A 15 -1.69 17.65 7.98
CA TYR A 15 -2.99 17.00 7.71
C TYR A 15 -3.32 16.98 6.22
N TYR A 16 -3.04 18.08 5.51
CA TYR A 16 -3.21 18.13 4.05
C TYR A 16 -2.35 17.08 3.35
N GLU A 17 -1.05 17.03 3.62
CA GLU A 17 -0.14 16.04 3.04
C GLU A 17 -0.56 14.60 3.36
N LYS A 18 -0.95 14.33 4.61
CA LYS A 18 -1.45 13.03 5.04
C LYS A 18 -2.72 12.63 4.28
N SER A 19 -3.64 13.57 4.09
CA SER A 19 -4.89 13.34 3.34
C SER A 19 -4.62 13.03 1.87
N VAL A 20 -3.67 13.73 1.24
CA VAL A 20 -3.29 13.53 -0.17
C VAL A 20 -2.63 12.17 -0.35
N LYS A 21 -1.70 11.80 0.53
CA LYS A 21 -1.09 10.46 0.55
C LYS A 21 -2.15 9.36 0.70
N MET A 22 -3.06 9.51 1.66
CA MET A 22 -4.14 8.56 1.89
C MET A 22 -5.08 8.40 0.68
N LYS A 23 -5.44 9.49 0.01
CA LYS A 23 -6.25 9.44 -1.23
C LYS A 23 -5.53 8.66 -2.33
N SER A 24 -4.23 8.89 -2.51
CA SER A 24 -3.41 8.16 -3.49
C SER A 24 -3.37 6.65 -3.20
N ILE A 25 -3.25 6.27 -1.92
CA ILE A 25 -3.28 4.87 -1.48
C ILE A 25 -4.62 4.21 -1.82
N LYS A 26 -5.75 4.86 -1.50
CA LYS A 26 -7.09 4.35 -1.84
C LYS A 26 -7.30 4.20 -3.34
N ALA A 27 -6.81 5.15 -4.14
CA ALA A 27 -6.88 5.04 -5.60
C ALA A 27 -6.14 3.80 -6.13
N ARG A 28 -4.96 3.48 -5.57
CA ARG A 28 -4.22 2.27 -5.91
C ARG A 28 -4.95 1.00 -5.50
N HIS A 29 -5.58 0.99 -4.33
CA HIS A 29 -6.41 -0.14 -3.90
C HIS A 29 -7.57 -0.38 -4.90
N HIS A 30 -8.30 0.67 -5.29
CA HIS A 30 -9.38 0.53 -6.27
C HIS A 30 -8.89 0.08 -7.65
N LEU A 31 -7.72 0.55 -8.11
CA LEU A 31 -7.08 0.05 -9.33
C LEU A 31 -6.78 -1.45 -9.24
N GLY A 32 -6.24 -1.92 -8.11
CA GLY A 32 -6.05 -3.35 -7.86
C GLY A 32 -7.35 -4.14 -7.96
N ALA A 33 -8.43 -3.66 -7.36
CA ALA A 33 -9.74 -4.31 -7.41
C ALA A 33 -10.34 -4.35 -8.83
N LEU A 34 -10.08 -3.33 -9.67
CA LEU A 34 -10.50 -3.32 -11.06
C LEU A 34 -9.71 -4.34 -11.90
N GLU A 35 -8.39 -4.40 -11.73
CA GLU A 35 -7.54 -5.37 -12.42
C GLU A 35 -7.83 -6.81 -11.97
N GLN A 36 -8.22 -7.01 -10.70
CA GLN A 36 -8.65 -8.30 -10.16
C GLN A 36 -9.91 -8.80 -10.87
N LYS A 37 -10.87 -7.90 -11.14
CA LYS A 37 -12.07 -8.21 -11.95
C LYS A 37 -11.73 -8.53 -13.41
N ALA A 38 -10.70 -7.87 -13.95
CA ALA A 38 -10.18 -8.15 -15.29
C ALA A 38 -9.31 -9.42 -15.36
N LYS A 39 -9.10 -10.13 -14.23
CA LYS A 39 -8.19 -11.29 -14.09
C LYS A 39 -6.73 -10.99 -14.42
N ASN A 40 -6.32 -9.72 -14.33
CA ASN A 40 -4.94 -9.28 -14.50
C ASN A 40 -4.22 -9.32 -13.14
N PHE A 41 -3.91 -10.53 -12.67
CA PHE A 41 -3.41 -10.75 -11.31
C PHE A 41 -2.03 -10.10 -11.06
N GLU A 42 -1.14 -10.07 -12.05
CA GLU A 42 0.18 -9.43 -11.95
C GLU A 42 0.05 -7.94 -11.61
N ARG A 43 -0.80 -7.21 -12.34
CA ARG A 43 -1.11 -5.80 -12.05
C ARG A 43 -1.86 -5.59 -10.76
N THR A 44 -2.76 -6.51 -10.43
CA THR A 44 -3.51 -6.50 -9.16
C THR A 44 -2.55 -6.48 -7.98
N PHE A 45 -1.59 -7.41 -7.95
CA PHE A 45 -0.63 -7.53 -6.86
C PHE A 45 0.37 -6.38 -6.82
N MET A 46 0.76 -5.83 -7.97
CA MET A 46 1.56 -4.59 -8.01
C MET A 46 0.83 -3.44 -7.30
N HIS A 47 -0.44 -3.19 -7.66
CA HIS A 47 -1.22 -2.10 -7.07
C HIS A 47 -1.45 -2.29 -5.56
N TYR A 48 -1.78 -3.52 -5.14
CA TYR A 48 -1.96 -3.83 -3.73
C TYR A 48 -0.66 -3.80 -2.94
N SER A 49 0.48 -4.22 -3.51
CA SER A 49 1.80 -4.16 -2.86
C SER A 49 2.18 -2.72 -2.54
N ILE A 50 2.01 -1.79 -3.48
CA ILE A 50 2.32 -0.37 -3.24
C ILE A 50 1.40 0.22 -2.15
N ALA A 51 0.11 -0.14 -2.14
CA ALA A 51 -0.81 0.33 -1.11
C ALA A 51 -0.48 -0.28 0.27
N ALA A 52 -0.15 -1.58 0.32
CA ALA A 52 0.26 -2.27 1.55
C ALA A 52 1.57 -1.71 2.12
N LYS A 53 2.55 -1.40 1.27
CA LYS A 53 3.81 -0.72 1.63
C LYS A 53 3.56 0.66 2.27
N ALA A 54 2.41 1.28 1.98
CA ALA A 54 1.98 2.55 2.55
C ALA A 54 1.00 2.36 3.73
N GLU A 55 1.12 1.27 4.48
CA GLU A 55 0.34 0.94 5.68
C GLU A 55 -1.15 0.64 5.43
N HIS A 56 -1.58 0.40 4.18
CA HIS A 56 -2.98 0.07 3.89
C HIS A 56 -3.29 -1.41 4.21
N LYS A 57 -4.00 -1.64 5.31
CA LYS A 57 -4.32 -2.99 5.81
C LYS A 57 -5.16 -3.82 4.83
N GLU A 58 -6.20 -3.23 4.24
CA GLU A 58 -7.10 -3.94 3.32
C GLU A 58 -6.35 -4.47 2.09
N SER A 59 -5.39 -3.70 1.58
CA SER A 59 -4.58 -4.14 0.44
C SER A 59 -3.63 -5.28 0.82
N LEU A 60 -3.17 -5.33 2.07
CA LEU A 60 -2.36 -6.44 2.58
C LEU A 60 -3.19 -7.71 2.72
N ASP A 61 -4.46 -7.60 3.10
CA ASP A 61 -5.35 -8.75 3.22
C ASP A 61 -5.69 -9.35 1.84
N GLU A 62 -5.90 -8.52 0.81
CA GLU A 62 -6.03 -8.99 -0.57
C GLU A 62 -4.77 -9.73 -1.07
N LEU A 63 -3.57 -9.23 -0.74
CA LEU A 63 -2.32 -9.94 -1.06
C LEU A 63 -2.24 -11.30 -0.37
N LYS A 64 -2.68 -11.41 0.90
CA LYS A 64 -2.72 -12.70 1.62
C LYS A 64 -3.66 -13.69 0.94
N VAL A 65 -4.81 -13.23 0.45
CA VAL A 65 -5.76 -14.07 -0.30
C VAL A 65 -5.10 -14.55 -1.60
N GLY A 66 -4.49 -13.64 -2.37
CA GLY A 66 -3.79 -13.98 -3.60
C GLY A 66 -2.63 -14.97 -3.42
N PHE A 67 -1.90 -14.84 -2.31
CA PHE A 67 -0.84 -15.78 -1.94
C PHE A 67 -1.38 -17.16 -1.54
N LYS A 68 -2.46 -17.21 -0.75
CA LYS A 68 -3.14 -18.48 -0.39
C LYS A 68 -3.71 -19.22 -1.60
N ASP A 69 -4.20 -18.48 -2.59
CA ASP A 69 -4.70 -19.01 -3.86
C ASP A 69 -3.59 -19.48 -4.81
N GLY A 70 -2.30 -19.30 -4.44
CA GLY A 70 -1.15 -19.69 -5.27
C GLY A 70 -0.94 -18.81 -6.51
N ARG A 71 -1.57 -17.63 -6.57
CA ARG A 71 -1.49 -16.71 -7.73
C ARG A 71 -0.32 -15.73 -7.65
N MET A 72 0.28 -15.59 -6.48
CA MET A 72 1.37 -14.66 -6.21
C MET A 72 2.65 -15.41 -5.83
N PRO A 73 3.82 -15.06 -6.41
CA PRO A 73 5.08 -15.65 -6.00
C PRO A 73 5.41 -15.25 -4.56
N LYS A 74 5.98 -16.20 -3.82
CA LYS A 74 6.28 -16.04 -2.38
C LYS A 74 7.21 -14.86 -2.10
N ASP A 75 8.21 -14.65 -2.96
CA ASP A 75 9.21 -13.61 -2.78
C ASP A 75 8.59 -12.19 -2.80
N GLU A 76 7.66 -11.94 -3.72
CA GLU A 76 6.95 -10.65 -3.78
C GLU A 76 6.04 -10.43 -2.56
N PHE A 77 5.42 -11.50 -2.06
CA PHE A 77 4.56 -11.42 -0.89
C PHE A 77 5.36 -11.13 0.39
N ASP A 78 6.51 -11.78 0.55
CA ASP A 78 7.43 -11.55 1.67
C ASP A 78 8.03 -10.13 1.63
N GLU A 79 8.34 -9.60 0.44
CA GLU A 79 8.80 -8.21 0.30
C GLU A 79 7.72 -7.20 0.74
N ALA A 80 6.48 -7.39 0.28
CA ALA A 80 5.35 -6.53 0.65
C ALA A 80 5.10 -6.57 2.17
N LEU A 81 5.15 -7.75 2.78
CA LEU A 81 5.03 -7.92 4.23
C LEU A 81 6.15 -7.25 5.01
N ARG A 82 7.40 -7.40 4.55
CA ARG A 82 8.56 -6.81 5.21
C ARG A 82 8.49 -5.30 5.21
N ALA A 83 8.12 -4.71 4.08
CA ALA A 83 7.95 -3.27 3.95
C ALA A 83 6.85 -2.71 4.85
N HIS A 84 5.70 -3.40 4.96
CA HIS A 84 4.59 -3.03 5.86
C HIS A 84 4.97 -3.15 7.36
N ARG A 85 5.72 -4.20 7.73
CA ARG A 85 6.18 -4.40 9.12
C ARG A 85 7.26 -3.40 9.53
N CYS A 86 8.09 -2.94 8.60
CA CYS A 86 9.14 -1.94 8.88
C CYS A 86 8.55 -0.53 9.09
N THR A 87 7.37 -0.25 8.54
CA THR A 87 6.67 1.04 8.70
C THR A 87 5.97 1.17 10.06
N ILE A 88 5.58 0.06 10.68
CA ILE A 88 4.92 0.03 12.00
C ILE A 88 5.98 -0.30 13.07
N PRO A 89 6.61 0.68 13.73
CA PRO A 89 7.44 0.40 14.90
C PRO A 89 6.58 -0.19 16.03
N LYS A 90 7.09 -1.23 16.69
CA LYS A 90 6.46 -1.88 17.86
C LYS A 90 6.42 -0.94 19.06
#